data_AF-A0A4Q3WEI8-F1
#
_entry.id   AF-A0A4Q3WEI8-F1
#
_cell.length_a   1.000
_cell.length_b   1.000
_cell.length_c   1.000
_cell.angle_alpha   90.00
_cell.angle_beta   90.00
_cell.angle_gamma   90.00
#
_symmetry.space_group_name_H-M   'P 1'
#
loop_
_entity.id
_entity.type
_entity.pdbx_description
1 polymer ?
#
loop_
_entity_poly.entity_id
_entity_poly.type
_entity_poly.pdbx_seq_one_letter_code
_entity_poly.pdbx_strand_id
1 'polypeptide(L)' 'MHQLSGITNDLLRRAQIARGMRVLDVGCGNGELSRAVAELLGPDGNVVGLDG' A
#
# COMPACT_ATOMS: atom_id res chain seq x y z
N MET A 1 7.05 -13.50 -3.48
CA MET A 1 5.61 -13.22 -3.45
C MET A 1 5.12 -13.50 -2.04
N HIS A 2 5.08 -12.49 -1.17
CA HIS A 2 4.40 -12.61 0.12
C HIS A 2 2.89 -12.47 -0.13
N GLN A 3 2.09 -13.46 0.27
CA GLN A 3 0.64 -13.39 0.12
C GLN A 3 0.06 -12.47 1.19
N LEU A 4 -0.49 -11.33 0.77
CA LEU A 4 -1.28 -10.47 1.64
C LEU A 4 -2.58 -11.20 2.03
N SER A 5 -3.05 -10.94 3.26
CA SER A 5 -4.29 -11.54 3.77
C SER A 5 -5.50 -11.19 2.89
N GLY A 6 -6.57 -12.00 2.97
CA GLY A 6 -7.82 -11.72 2.24
C GLY A 6 -8.43 -10.35 2.58
N ILE A 7 -8.33 -9.93 3.84
CA ILE A 7 -8.80 -8.61 4.30
C ILE A 7 -7.98 -7.49 3.65
N THR A 8 -6.66 -7.65 3.58
CA THR A 8 -5.76 -6.66 2.98
C THR A 8 -6.07 -6.46 1.49
N ASN A 9 -6.32 -7.53 0.75
CA ASN A 9 -6.69 -7.45 -0.67
C ASN A 9 -8.03 -6.73 -0.89
N ASP A 10 -9.01 -6.96 -0.02
CA ASP A 10 -10.29 -6.28 -0.09
C ASP A 10 -10.17 -4.78 0.23
N LEU A 11 -9.34 -4.42 1.21
CA LEU A 11 -9.05 -3.01 1.50
C LEU A 11 -8.38 -2.32 0.32
N LEU A 12 -7.37 -2.94 -0.31
CA LEU A 12 -6.72 -2.39 -1.50
C LEU A 12 -7.69 -2.19 -2.66
N ARG A 13 -8.61 -3.13 -2.90
CA ARG A 13 -9.68 -2.99 -3.90
C ARG A 13 -10.60 -1.80 -3.60
N ARG A 14 -11.01 -1.64 -2.34
CA ARG A 14 -11.90 -0.55 -1.92
C ARG A 14 -11.21 0.82 -1.92
N ALA A 15 -9.90 0.85 -1.66
CA ALA A 15 -9.11 2.08 -1.64
C ALA A 15 -8.93 2.71 -3.03
N GLN A 16 -9.24 1.98 -4.11
CA GLN A 16 -9.15 2.46 -5.50
C GLN A 16 -7.83 3.17 -5.82
N ILE A 17 -6.72 2.59 -5.33
CA ILE A 17 -5.38 3.14 -5.53
C ILE A 17 -5.08 3.20 -7.02
N ALA A 18 -4.67 4.38 -7.49
CA ALA A 18 -4.31 4.64 -8.87
C ALA A 18 -2.84 5.07 -8.99
N ARG A 19 -2.29 4.91 -10.19
CA ARG A 19 -0.92 5.35 -10.51
C ARG A 19 -0.74 6.84 -10.21
N GLY A 20 0.44 7.20 -9.69
CA GLY A 20 0.80 8.59 -9.37
C GLY A 20 0.19 9.14 -8.09
N MET A 21 -0.64 8.38 -7.37
CA MET A 21 -1.21 8.84 -6.10
C MET A 21 -0.15 8.95 -4.98
N ARG A 22 -0.51 9.73 -3.96
CA ARG A 22 0.25 9.84 -2.70
C ARG A 22 -0.56 9.16 -1.60
N VAL A 23 0.01 8.13 -0.97
CA VAL A 23 -0.67 7.29 0.04
C VAL A 23 0.07 7.38 1.38
N LEU A 24 -0.69 7.38 2.47
CA LEU A 24 -0.19 7.23 3.83
C LEU A 24 -0.62 5.87 4.37
N ASP A 25 0.34 5.05 4.80
CA ASP A 25 0.12 3.75 5.44
C ASP A 25 0.37 3.88 6.96
N VAL A 26 -0.71 3.89 7.75
CA VAL A 26 -0.66 4.11 9.20
C VAL A 26 -0.60 2.76 9.93
N GLY A 27 0.40 2.59 10.78
CA GLY A 27 0.70 1.30 11.41
C GLY A 27 1.32 0.33 10.41
N CYS A 28 2.32 0.80 9.64
CA CYS A 28 2.83 0.05 8.49
C CYS A 28 3.59 -1.24 8.86
N GLY A 29 3.96 -1.44 10.13
CA GLY A 29 4.62 -2.63 10.63
C GLY A 29 5.91 -2.92 9.87
N ASN A 30 6.02 -4.12 9.32
CA ASN A 30 7.16 -4.54 8.50
C ASN A 30 7.16 -3.96 7.07
N GLY A 31 6.14 -3.20 6.69
CA GLY A 31 6.01 -2.53 5.40
C GLY A 31 5.60 -3.42 4.22
N GLU A 32 5.10 -4.64 4.44
CA GLU A 32 4.61 -5.50 3.35
C GLU A 32 3.48 -4.84 2.55
N LEU A 33 2.52 -4.20 3.23
CA LEU A 33 1.44 -3.46 2.57
C LEU A 33 1.98 -2.24 1.81
N SER A 34 2.83 -1.43 2.46
CA SER A 34 3.48 -0.28 1.84
C SER A 34 4.19 -0.67 0.52
N ARG A 35 4.89 -1.81 0.47
CA ARG A 35 5.53 -2.29 -0.77
C ARG A 35 4.53 -2.64 -1.86
N ALA A 36 3.46 -3.37 -1.53
CA ALA A 36 2.41 -3.68 -2.49
C ALA A 36 1.71 -2.42 -3.02
N VAL A 37 1.49 -1.42 -2.16
CA VAL A 37 0.95 -0.11 -2.57
C VAL A 37 1.94 0.60 -3.51
N ALA A 38 3.23 0.62 -3.20
CA ALA A 38 4.24 1.25 -4.07
C ALA A 38 4.25 0.67 -5.49
N GLU A 39 4.09 -0.65 -5.63
CA GLU A 39 3.99 -1.31 -6.94
C GLU A 39 2.77 -0.84 -7.75
N LEU A 40 1.62 -0.64 -7.08
CA LEU A 40 0.39 -0.14 -7.71
C LEU A 40 0.51 1.33 -8.13
N LEU A 41 1.15 2.14 -7.30
CA LEU A 41 1.37 3.57 -7.52
C LEU A 41 2.28 3.86 -8.72
N GLY A 42 3.25 2.98 -9.01
CA GLY A 42 4.22 3.20 -10.07
C GLY A 42 5.22 4.32 -9.79
N PRO A 43 6.07 4.67 -10.77
CA PRO A 43 7.24 5.53 -10.55
C PRO A 43 6.90 6.98 -10.15
N ASP A 44 5.75 7.48 -10.56
CA ASP A 44 5.31 8.85 -10.27
C ASP A 44 4.53 8.96 -8.96
N GLY A 45 4.23 7.83 -8.31
CA GLY A 45 3.49 7.80 -7.06
C GLY A 45 4.40 7.62 -5.85
N ASN A 46 3.85 7.85 -4.66
CA ASN A 46 4.60 7.80 -3.41
C ASN A 46 3.75 7.25 -2.27
N VAL A 47 4.33 6.36 -1.47
CA VAL A 47 3.72 5.88 -0.23
C VAL A 47 4.64 6.18 0.95
N VAL A 48 4.07 6.73 2.01
CA VAL A 48 4.77 7.01 3.26
C VAL A 48 4.21 6.09 4.34
N GLY A 49 5.08 5.31 4.99
CA GLY A 49 4.73 4.55 6.18
C GLY A 49 4.89 5.41 7.42
N LEU A 50 3.92 5.35 8.33
CA LEU A 50 4.00 5.93 9.67
C LEU A 50 3.75 4.82 10.67
N ASP A 51 4.75 4.54 11.51
CA ASP A 51 4.66 3.55 12.59
C ASP A 51 5.39 4.05 13.84
N GLY A 52 5.06 3.45 14.98
CA GLY A 52 5.58 3.81 16.31
C GLY A 52 6.91 3.16 16.69
#